data_AF-A0A660WGJ4-F1
#
_entry.id   AF-A0A660WGJ4-F1
#
_cell.length_a   1.000
_cell.length_b   1.000
_cell.length_c   1.000
_cell.angle_alpha   90.00
_cell.angle_beta   90.00
_cell.angle_gamma   90.00
#
_symmetry.space_group_name_H-M   'P 1'
#
loop_
_entity.id
_entity.type
_entity.pdbx_description
1 polymer ?
#
loop_
_entity_poly.entity_id
_entity_poly.type
_entity_poly.pdbx_seq_one_letter_code
_entity_poly.pdbx_strand_id
1 'polypeptide(L)'
;MTVHVNHDYPHEGDLQVVSENGEPLEGVTIRIFELEKFLAGETSSWVAETVTDADGNWVDTIDLEDARSWAVHFQKLDIVGPEHREIMT
;
A
#
# COMPACT_ATOMS: atom_id res chain seq x y z
N MET A 1 13.35 0.20 15.29
CA MET A 1 13.01 -1.16 14.85
C MET A 1 12.31 -1.03 13.52
N THR A 2 12.35 -2.06 12.66
CA THR A 2 11.64 -2.03 11.39
C THR A 2 10.53 -3.08 11.40
N VAL A 3 9.43 -2.78 10.72
CA VAL A 3 8.28 -3.68 10.52
C VAL A 3 8.21 -4.03 9.04
N HIS A 4 8.04 -5.33 8.76
CA HIS A 4 7.85 -5.84 7.41
C HIS A 4 6.38 -5.67 7.02
N VAL A 5 6.12 -4.82 6.03
CA VAL A 5 4.78 -4.53 5.53
C VAL A 5 4.64 -5.08 4.11
N ASN A 6 3.61 -5.91 3.90
CA ASN A 6 3.24 -6.51 2.63
C ASN A 6 1.70 -6.65 2.54
N HIS A 7 1.21 -7.48 1.63
CA HIS A 7 -0.21 -7.76 1.43
C HIS A 7 -0.93 -8.39 2.64
N ASP A 8 -0.19 -8.94 3.61
CA ASP A 8 -0.73 -9.63 4.81
C ASP A 8 -0.59 -8.80 6.09
N TYR A 9 -0.39 -7.50 5.97
CA TYR A 9 -0.24 -6.60 7.11
C TYR A 9 -1.53 -5.80 7.39
N PRO A 10 -1.99 -5.65 8.65
CA PRO A 10 -1.51 -6.34 9.86
C PRO A 10 -2.02 -7.77 9.99
N HIS A 11 -3.03 -8.17 9.21
CA HIS A 11 -3.53 -9.54 9.12
C HIS A 11 -3.52 -10.04 7.67
N GLU A 12 -3.58 -11.36 7.49
CA GLU A 12 -3.57 -12.04 6.20
C GLU A 12 -4.59 -11.41 5.22
N GLY A 13 -4.10 -10.99 4.05
CA GLY A 13 -4.89 -10.35 3.00
C GLY A 13 -5.34 -8.89 3.27
N ASP A 14 -5.03 -8.28 4.42
CA ASP A 14 -5.51 -6.92 4.77
C ASP A 14 -5.03 -5.84 3.79
N LEU A 15 -3.96 -6.06 3.02
CA LEU A 15 -3.47 -5.12 1.99
C LEU A 15 -3.33 -5.77 0.61
N GLN A 16 -3.88 -6.98 0.42
CA GLN A 16 -4.03 -7.57 -0.90
C GLN A 16 -4.97 -6.72 -1.75
N VAL A 17 -4.62 -6.51 -3.02
CA VAL A 17 -5.41 -5.68 -3.93
C VAL A 17 -6.31 -6.53 -4.81
N VAL A 18 -7.61 -6.43 -4.56
CA VAL A 18 -8.66 -7.15 -5.26
C VAL A 18 -9.71 -6.19 -5.81
N SER A 19 -10.43 -6.60 -6.86
CA SER A 19 -11.57 -5.89 -7.41
C SER A 19 -12.79 -5.96 -6.48
N GLU A 20 -13.85 -5.21 -6.80
CA GLU A 20 -15.14 -5.30 -6.08
C GLU A 20 -15.75 -6.71 -6.07
N ASN A 21 -15.41 -7.54 -7.07
CA ASN A 21 -15.86 -8.93 -7.16
C ASN A 21 -14.93 -9.92 -6.44
N GLY A 22 -13.86 -9.43 -5.80
CA GLY A 22 -12.85 -10.25 -5.12
C GLY A 22 -11.80 -10.87 -6.06
N GLU A 23 -11.67 -10.37 -7.29
CA GLU A 23 -10.65 -10.86 -8.23
C GLU A 23 -9.31 -10.13 -7.98
N PRO A 24 -8.16 -10.83 -7.92
CA PRO A 24 -6.87 -10.19 -7.73
C PRO A 24 -6.53 -9.22 -8.86
N LEU A 25 -5.91 -8.08 -8.51
CA LEU A 25 -5.53 -7.05 -9.47
C LEU A 25 -4.01 -6.98 -9.61
N GLU A 26 -3.51 -7.41 -10.76
CA GLU A 26 -2.10 -7.28 -11.16
C GLU A 26 -1.71 -5.85 -11.51
N GLY A 27 -0.47 -5.45 -11.27
CA GLY A 27 0.09 -4.21 -11.80
C GLY A 27 -0.46 -2.93 -11.15
N VAL A 28 -1.00 -3.04 -9.93
CA VAL A 28 -1.42 -1.89 -9.13
C VAL A 28 -0.20 -1.29 -8.46
N THR A 29 0.05 0.01 -8.68
CA THR A 29 1.13 0.74 -8.01
C THR A 29 0.73 1.02 -6.57
N ILE A 30 1.62 0.69 -5.64
CA ILE A 30 1.45 0.93 -4.22
C ILE A 30 2.54 1.88 -3.76
N ARG A 31 2.16 3.02 -3.20
CA ARG A 31 3.09 4.01 -2.63
C ARG A 31 2.81 4.21 -1.17
N ILE A 32 3.86 4.23 -0.36
CA ILE A 32 3.76 4.44 1.08
C ILE A 32 4.26 5.84 1.43
N PHE A 33 3.46 6.58 2.18
CA PHE A 33 3.75 7.94 2.61
C PHE A 33 3.72 8.03 4.13
N GLU A 34 4.49 8.97 4.69
CA GLU A 34 4.22 9.44 6.06
C GLU A 34 2.80 10.02 6.10
N LEU A 35 1.97 9.56 7.05
CA LEU A 35 0.55 9.92 7.09
C LEU A 35 0.32 11.44 7.15
N GLU A 36 1.08 12.14 8.00
CA GLU A 36 0.93 13.59 8.17
C GLU A 36 1.20 14.37 6.88
N LYS A 37 2.24 13.98 6.12
CA LYS A 37 2.59 14.60 4.84
C LYS A 37 1.55 14.29 3.77
N PHE A 38 1.09 13.04 3.71
CA PHE A 38 0.05 12.63 2.78
C PHE A 38 -1.25 13.43 3.00
N LEU A 39 -1.68 13.56 4.26
CA LEU A 39 -2.87 14.35 4.62
C LEU A 39 -2.69 15.86 4.40
N ALA A 40 -1.45 16.36 4.43
CA ALA A 40 -1.11 17.73 4.03
C ALA A 40 -1.09 17.93 2.50
N GLY A 41 -1.30 16.87 1.71
CA GLY A 41 -1.32 16.92 0.25
C GLY A 41 0.04 16.72 -0.42
N GLU A 42 1.08 16.34 0.31
CA GLU A 42 2.43 16.10 -0.22
C GLU A 42 2.53 14.71 -0.88
N THR A 43 1.88 14.53 -2.03
CA THR A 43 1.83 13.25 -2.75
C THR A 43 3.00 13.01 -3.72
N SER A 44 3.92 13.98 -3.82
CA SER A 44 5.12 13.87 -4.66
C SER A 44 6.32 13.22 -3.97
N SER A 45 6.21 12.88 -2.68
CA SER A 45 7.31 12.33 -1.88
C SER A 45 6.83 11.11 -1.08
N TRP A 46 7.02 9.92 -1.64
CA TRP A 46 6.76 8.65 -0.94
C TRP A 46 8.05 8.07 -0.35
N VAL A 47 7.90 7.24 0.68
CA VAL A 47 8.99 6.52 1.35
C VAL A 47 9.38 5.25 0.61
N ALA A 48 8.38 4.54 0.07
CA ALA A 48 8.59 3.31 -0.65
C ALA A 48 7.50 3.11 -1.73
N GLU A 49 7.82 2.34 -2.76
CA GLU A 49 6.91 1.96 -3.84
C GLU A 49 7.08 0.47 -4.14
N THR A 50 5.97 -0.21 -4.44
CA THR A 50 5.94 -1.58 -4.95
C THR A 50 4.78 -1.72 -5.94
N VAL A 51 4.62 -2.91 -6.50
CA VAL A 51 3.56 -3.24 -7.46
C VAL A 51 2.95 -4.59 -7.11
N THR A 52 1.71 -4.84 -7.51
CA THR A 52 1.09 -6.15 -7.35
C THR A 52 1.42 -7.13 -8.46
N ASP A 53 1.53 -8.41 -8.11
CA ASP A 53 1.61 -9.56 -9.03
C ASP A 53 0.23 -10.04 -9.50
N ALA A 54 0.20 -11.13 -10.27
CA ALA A 54 -1.02 -11.72 -10.83
C ALA A 54 -2.04 -12.18 -9.77
N ASP A 55 -1.59 -12.43 -8.54
CA ASP A 55 -2.42 -12.83 -7.41
C ASP A 55 -2.83 -11.63 -6.54
N GLY A 56 -2.55 -10.39 -6.98
CA GLY A 56 -2.87 -9.17 -6.25
C GLY A 56 -1.99 -8.93 -5.03
N ASN A 57 -0.91 -9.72 -4.90
CA ASN A 57 0.04 -9.65 -3.81
C ASN A 57 1.16 -8.67 -4.14
N TRP A 58 1.74 -8.06 -3.12
CA TRP A 58 2.86 -7.14 -3.31
C TRP A 58 4.10 -7.91 -3.77
N VAL A 59 4.74 -7.47 -4.85
CA VAL A 59 5.97 -8.08 -5.39
C VAL A 59 7.12 -7.96 -4.39
N ASP A 60 7.28 -6.77 -3.80
CA ASP A 60 8.30 -6.49 -2.79
C ASP A 60 7.66 -6.18 -1.43
N THR A 61 8.16 -6.85 -0.39
CA THR A 61 7.90 -6.48 1.01
C THR A 61 8.67 -5.20 1.35
N ILE A 62 8.03 -4.29 2.08
CA ILE A 62 8.61 -2.99 2.46
C ILE A 62 8.95 -2.97 3.95
N ASP A 63 10.15 -2.48 4.27
CA ASP A 63 10.57 -2.22 5.65
C ASP A 63 10.21 -0.78 6.04
N LEU A 64 9.37 -0.62 7.05
CA LEU A 64 8.98 0.67 7.59
C LEU A 64 9.49 0.87 9.02
N GLU A 65 9.66 2.12 9.44
CA GLU A 65 10.00 2.43 10.83
C GLU A 65 8.81 2.08 11.75
N ASP A 66 9.09 1.28 12.78
CA ASP A 66 8.15 0.88 13.83
C ASP A 66 7.62 2.08 14.65
N ALA A 67 6.45 1.92 15.27
CA ALA A 67 5.70 2.91 16.03
C ALA A 67 5.37 4.21 15.25
N ARG A 68 4.96 4.08 13.98
CA ARG A 68 4.59 5.21 13.10
C ARG A 68 3.33 4.96 12.29
N SER A 69 2.68 6.05 11.88
CA SER A 69 1.51 6.03 11.01
C SER A 69 1.88 6.29 9.55
N TRP A 70 1.34 5.46 8.67
CA TRP A 70 1.63 5.49 7.24
C TRP A 70 0.33 5.50 6.43
N ALA A 71 0.37 6.16 5.27
CA ALA A 71 -0.66 6.03 4.25
C ALA A 71 -0.16 5.12 3.14
N VAL A 72 -0.85 3.99 2.94
CA VAL A 72 -0.61 3.07 1.83
C VAL A 72 -1.58 3.43 0.71
N HIS A 73 -1.07 4.00 -0.37
CA HIS A 73 -1.86 4.51 -1.49
C HIS A 73 -1.81 3.54 -2.67
N PHE A 74 -2.98 3.15 -3.17
CA PHE A 74 -3.16 2.19 -4.26
C PHE A 74 -3.63 2.91 -5.52
N GLN A 75 -2.98 2.64 -6.66
CA GLN A 75 -3.35 3.26 -7.91
C GLN A 75 -3.06 2.37 -9.13
N LYS A 76 -4.07 2.21 -9.98
CA LYS A 76 -3.93 1.75 -11.36
C LYS A 76 -4.94 2.50 -12.22
N LEU A 77 -4.45 3.22 -13.22
CA LEU A 77 -5.28 4.09 -14.06
C LEU A 77 -6.49 3.33 -14.63
N ASP A 78 -7.67 3.93 -14.47
CA ASP A 78 -8.97 3.41 -14.93
C ASP A 78 -9.40 2.05 -14.34
N ILE A 79 -8.72 1.53 -13.31
CA ILE A 79 -9.02 0.22 -12.69
C ILE A 79 -9.23 0.35 -11.19
N VAL A 80 -8.28 0.92 -10.45
CA VAL A 80 -8.36 1.04 -8.99
C VAL A 80 -7.70 2.31 -8.48
N GLY A 81 -8.28 2.90 -7.44
CA GLY A 81 -7.82 4.13 -6.83
C GLY A 81 -8.11 5.41 -7.64
N PRO A 82 -7.55 6.56 -7.23
CA PRO A 82 -6.68 6.71 -6.07
C PRO A 82 -7.43 6.48 -4.76
N GLU A 83 -7.03 5.46 -4.01
CA GLU A 83 -7.51 5.17 -2.66
C GLU A 83 -6.31 4.97 -1.75
N HIS A 84 -6.52 5.07 -0.43
CA HIS A 84 -5.47 4.79 0.54
C HIS A 84 -6.03 4.07 1.76
N ARG A 85 -5.14 3.36 2.45
CA ARG A 85 -5.37 2.76 3.75
C ARG A 85 -4.37 3.33 4.74
N GLU A 86 -4.84 3.68 5.92
CA GLU A 86 -3.97 4.09 7.02
C GLU A 86 -3.55 2.85 7.80
N ILE A 87 -2.25 2.75 8.08
CA ILE A 87 -1.70 1.68 8.92
C ILE A 87 -0.84 2.30 10.02
N MET A 88 -0.71 1.58 11.12
CA MET A 88 0.24 1.88 12.18
C MET A 88 1.16 0.69 12.31
N THR A 89 2.45 0.90 12.02
CA THR A 89 3.50 -0.08 12.29
C THR A 89 3.94 0.00 13.73
#